data_AF-A0A523NCT9-F1
#
_entry.id   AF-A0A523NCT9-F1
#
_cell.length_a   1.000
_cell.length_b   1.000
_cell.length_c   1.000
_cell.angle_alpha   90.00
_cell.angle_beta   90.00
_cell.angle_gamma   90.00
#
_symmetry.space_group_name_H-M   'P 1'
#
loop_
_entity.id
_entity.type
_entity.pdbx_description
1 polymer ?
#
loop_
_entity_poly.entity_id
_entity_poly.type
_entity_poly.pdbx_seq_one_letter_code
_entity_poly.pdbx_strand_id
1 'polypeptide(L)'
;MTPAAIIVLATLVMQGTLQPARPPLLAGPKVTPDVVVGSEPVFRVVPRRRPAQFGPYRWQRLLRVIDLDSRQRSEIERIAGEFGRAMKAFRNTHGKRLKTLARREREARDDPDKQFSADEQHELRELRAKRPKAVESLQRIWTLLDHEQRQQMRTLLTEARRDAPRTSG
;
A
#
# COMPACT_ATOMS: atom_id res chain seq x y z
N MET A 1 -57.13 11.09 12.61
CA MET A 1 -56.75 12.18 11.69
C MET A 1 -55.77 13.09 12.42
N THR A 2 -54.71 13.54 11.76
CA THR A 2 -53.66 14.39 12.36
C THR A 2 -54.04 15.87 12.35
N PRO A 3 -53.67 16.60 13.41
CA PRO A 3 -53.29 18.01 13.30
C PRO A 3 -51.89 18.24 13.87
N ALA A 4 -50.93 18.61 13.02
CA ALA A 4 -49.63 19.12 13.44
C ALA A 4 -49.51 20.57 12.97
N ALA A 5 -49.79 21.52 13.87
CA ALA A 5 -49.72 22.96 13.59
C ALA A 5 -48.32 23.52 13.87
N ILE A 6 -47.89 24.52 13.09
CA ILE A 6 -46.53 25.09 13.15
C ILE A 6 -46.59 26.55 13.62
N ILE A 7 -46.22 26.78 14.88
CA ILE A 7 -45.93 28.07 15.56
C ILE A 7 -45.25 27.72 16.91
N VAL A 8 -44.48 28.58 17.61
CA VAL A 8 -44.21 30.02 17.46
C VAL A 8 -42.70 30.30 17.20
N LEU A 9 -42.41 31.56 16.88
CA LEU A 9 -41.13 32.26 16.70
C LEU A 9 -40.14 32.24 17.90
N ALA A 10 -38.93 32.77 17.65
CA ALA A 10 -37.78 32.84 18.57
C ALA A 10 -37.87 33.86 19.72
N THR A 11 -36.99 33.69 20.72
CA THR A 11 -36.61 34.73 21.70
C THR A 11 -35.08 34.83 21.82
N LEU A 12 -34.54 36.04 21.70
CA LEU A 12 -33.14 36.41 21.89
C LEU A 12 -33.08 37.68 22.77
N VAL A 13 -32.19 37.72 23.77
CA VAL A 13 -31.59 38.90 24.46
C VAL A 13 -30.95 38.38 25.76
N MET A 14 -29.66 38.52 26.08
CA MET A 14 -28.72 39.68 26.15
C MET A 14 -28.75 40.48 27.46
N GLN A 15 -27.86 40.11 28.39
CA GLN A 15 -27.03 40.98 29.27
C GLN A 15 -25.71 40.22 29.52
N GLY A 16 -24.52 40.81 29.71
CA GLY A 16 -24.17 42.20 30.02
C GLY A 16 -23.82 42.33 31.50
N THR A 17 -22.62 42.76 31.94
CA THR A 17 -21.38 43.21 31.25
C THR A 17 -20.16 42.47 31.88
N LEU A 18 -18.85 42.79 31.85
CA LEU A 18 -18.01 44.00 31.71
C LEU A 18 -16.75 43.74 30.84
N GLN A 19 -15.84 44.71 30.81
CA GLN A 19 -14.46 44.71 30.26
C GLN A 19 -13.55 45.50 31.27
N PRO A 20 -12.19 45.62 31.14
CA PRO A 20 -11.42 45.73 29.88
C PRO A 20 -9.97 45.13 29.88
N ALA A 21 -9.22 45.51 28.84
CA ALA A 21 -7.74 45.57 28.73
C ALA A 21 -6.93 44.35 28.23
N ARG A 22 -5.86 44.67 27.49
CA ARG A 22 -5.07 43.85 26.53
C ARG A 22 -4.16 42.77 27.15
N PRO A 23 -3.70 41.76 26.35
CA PRO A 23 -2.90 40.62 26.84
C PRO A 23 -1.37 40.80 26.72
N PRO A 24 -0.61 39.98 27.46
CA PRO A 24 0.64 39.36 26.98
C PRO A 24 0.66 37.82 27.21
N LEU A 25 0.89 37.00 26.17
CA LEU A 25 2.18 36.38 25.77
C LEU A 25 2.60 35.10 26.53
N LEU A 26 2.81 34.04 25.74
CA LEU A 26 3.57 32.79 26.01
C LEU A 26 3.31 32.03 27.34
N ALA A 27 2.38 31.07 27.28
CA ALA A 27 2.50 29.79 27.99
C ALA A 27 2.11 28.65 27.02
N GLY A 28 2.98 27.66 26.85
CA GLY A 28 2.75 26.54 25.92
C GLY A 28 1.74 25.52 26.46
N PRO A 29 0.98 24.82 25.59
CA PRO A 29 0.01 23.82 26.03
C PRO A 29 0.71 22.62 26.69
N LYS A 30 0.43 22.38 27.97
CA LYS A 30 0.79 21.11 28.63
C LYS A 30 -0.10 20.00 28.09
N VAL A 31 0.47 19.06 27.35
CA VAL A 31 -0.24 17.85 26.91
C VAL A 31 -0.08 16.77 27.98
N THR A 32 -1.18 16.42 28.65
CA THR A 32 -1.27 15.17 29.41
C THR A 32 -1.32 13.98 28.43
N PRO A 33 -0.61 12.86 28.71
CA PRO A 33 -0.65 11.69 27.83
C PRO A 33 -2.00 10.97 27.99
N ASP A 34 -2.87 11.14 26.99
CA ASP A 34 -4.15 10.44 26.94
C ASP A 34 -3.97 8.97 26.51
N VAL A 35 -4.87 8.09 26.96
CA VAL A 35 -4.69 6.64 26.87
C VAL A 35 -5.09 6.14 25.49
N VAL A 36 -4.10 5.69 24.70
CA VAL A 36 -4.33 5.15 23.35
C VAL A 36 -4.95 3.75 23.42
N VAL A 37 -6.27 3.70 23.56
CA VAL A 37 -7.07 2.48 23.39
C VAL A 37 -7.16 2.12 21.90
N GLY A 38 -6.90 0.86 21.56
CA GLY A 38 -7.48 0.17 20.40
C GLY A 38 -7.33 0.84 19.02
N SER A 39 -6.10 1.05 18.53
CA SER A 39 -5.89 1.39 17.11
C SER A 39 -5.68 0.15 16.24
N GLU A 40 -6.74 -0.33 15.58
CA GLU A 40 -6.56 -1.24 14.44
C GLU A 40 -5.73 -0.55 13.33
N PRO A 41 -4.88 -1.29 12.59
CA PRO A 41 -4.05 -0.71 11.55
C PRO A 41 -4.86 -0.41 10.29
N VAL A 42 -5.62 0.70 10.31
CA VAL A 42 -6.09 1.37 9.09
C VAL A 42 -4.86 1.57 8.19
N PHE A 43 -4.88 0.96 7.00
CA PHE A 43 -3.81 1.11 6.01
C PHE A 43 -3.82 2.54 5.45
N ARG A 44 -3.26 3.49 6.21
CA ARG A 44 -3.17 4.90 5.84
C ARG A 44 -2.34 5.00 4.57
N VAL A 45 -2.98 5.29 3.44
CA VAL A 45 -2.36 5.33 2.11
C VAL A 45 -1.48 6.57 2.01
N VAL A 46 -0.25 6.47 2.54
CA VAL A 46 0.74 7.54 2.46
C VAL A 46 1.18 7.71 1.00
N PRO A 47 1.00 8.89 0.38
CA PRO A 47 1.45 9.13 -0.98
C PRO A 47 3.00 9.21 -1.04
N ARG A 48 3.58 8.74 -2.15
CA ARG A 48 5.03 8.65 -2.45
C ARG A 48 5.78 7.66 -1.54
N ARG A 49 6.32 6.55 -2.05
CA ARG A 49 7.16 6.42 -3.26
C ARG A 49 6.68 5.26 -4.14
N ARG A 50 7.24 5.09 -5.35
CA ARG A 50 7.01 3.89 -6.18
C ARG A 50 7.18 2.65 -5.28
N PRO A 51 6.19 1.73 -5.20
CA PRO A 51 6.36 0.53 -4.40
C PRO A 51 7.60 -0.18 -4.92
N ALA A 52 8.53 -0.52 -4.02
CA ALA A 52 9.70 -1.29 -4.39
C ALA A 52 9.20 -2.56 -5.08
N GLN A 53 9.58 -2.78 -6.34
CA GLN A 53 9.17 -3.99 -7.07
C GLN A 53 9.96 -5.16 -6.50
N PHE A 54 9.53 -5.64 -5.33
CA PHE A 54 9.92 -6.92 -4.78
C PHE A 54 9.65 -7.94 -5.88
N GLY A 55 10.73 -8.44 -6.49
CA GLY A 55 10.63 -9.43 -7.55
C GLY A 55 9.78 -10.59 -7.06
N PRO A 56 8.93 -11.21 -7.91
CA PRO A 56 7.79 -12.05 -7.50
C PRO A 56 8.12 -13.28 -6.64
N TYR A 57 9.40 -13.53 -6.36
CA TYR A 57 9.96 -14.64 -5.59
C TYR A 57 10.71 -14.21 -4.31
N ARG A 58 10.94 -12.91 -4.05
CA ARG A 58 11.70 -12.48 -2.85
C ARG A 58 10.97 -12.82 -1.56
N TRP A 59 9.66 -12.58 -1.49
CA TRP A 59 8.85 -12.87 -0.31
C TRP A 59 8.78 -14.37 0.03
N GLN A 60 8.81 -15.25 -0.99
CA GLN A 60 8.86 -16.71 -0.82
C GLN A 60 10.16 -17.18 -0.14
N ARG A 61 11.25 -16.40 -0.23
CA ARG A 61 12.49 -16.69 0.51
C ARG A 61 12.39 -16.23 1.97
N LEU A 62 11.75 -15.09 2.26
CA LEU A 62 11.60 -14.58 3.63
C LEU A 62 10.75 -15.51 4.50
N LEU A 63 9.70 -16.10 3.92
CA LEU A 63 8.85 -17.10 4.57
C LEU A 63 9.55 -18.41 4.97
N ARG A 64 10.81 -18.62 4.56
CA ARG A 64 11.63 -19.77 5.01
C ARG A 64 12.44 -19.48 6.28
N VAL A 65 12.43 -18.23 6.75
CA VAL A 65 13.22 -17.75 7.90
C VAL A 65 12.32 -17.50 9.12
N ILE A 66 11.03 -17.28 8.89
CA ILE A 66 9.99 -17.25 9.91
C ILE A 66 9.66 -18.69 10.29
N ASP A 67 9.54 -18.99 11.58
CA ASP A 67 9.02 -20.30 11.99
C ASP A 67 7.51 -20.35 11.75
N LEU A 68 7.06 -21.40 11.06
CA LEU A 68 5.71 -21.57 10.55
C LEU A 68 5.22 -22.96 10.88
N ASP A 69 4.04 -23.06 11.51
CA ASP A 69 3.43 -24.35 11.80
C ASP A 69 3.09 -25.13 10.52
N SER A 70 2.80 -26.43 10.65
CA SER A 70 2.55 -27.31 9.50
C SER A 70 1.32 -26.91 8.65
N ARG A 71 0.30 -26.32 9.27
CA ARG A 71 -0.92 -25.84 8.61
C ARG A 71 -0.67 -24.49 7.93
N GLN A 72 -0.02 -23.55 8.62
CA GLN A 72 0.43 -22.27 8.03
C GLN A 72 1.29 -22.54 6.80
N ARG A 73 2.30 -23.40 6.92
CA ARG A 73 3.23 -23.76 5.83
C ARG A 73 2.50 -24.34 4.62
N SER A 74 1.59 -25.29 4.84
CA SER A 74 0.77 -25.90 3.78
C SER A 74 -0.09 -24.88 3.03
N GLU A 75 -0.81 -24.01 3.76
CA GLU A 75 -1.65 -22.97 3.15
C GLU A 75 -0.82 -21.90 2.43
N ILE A 76 0.34 -21.51 2.97
CA ILE A 76 1.28 -20.58 2.36
C ILE A 76 1.88 -21.16 1.07
N GLU A 77 2.24 -22.45 1.05
CA GLU A 77 2.71 -23.16 -0.14
C GLU A 77 1.60 -23.29 -1.19
N ARG A 78 0.35 -23.53 -0.79
CA ARG A 78 -0.82 -23.52 -1.68
C ARG A 78 -1.00 -22.16 -2.35
N ILE A 79 -0.98 -21.06 -1.59
CA ILE A 79 -1.06 -19.67 -2.09
C ILE A 79 0.11 -19.36 -3.04
N ALA A 80 1.33 -19.77 -2.67
CA ALA A 80 2.52 -19.60 -3.51
C ALA A 80 2.44 -20.40 -4.81
N GLY A 81 1.86 -21.61 -4.78
CA GLY A 81 1.59 -22.44 -5.94
C GLY A 81 0.52 -21.85 -6.88
N GLU A 82 -0.57 -21.31 -6.33
CA GLU A 82 -1.60 -20.57 -7.08
C GLU A 82 -0.98 -19.39 -7.84
N PHE A 83 -0.24 -18.52 -7.15
CA PHE A 83 0.47 -17.39 -7.76
C PHE A 83 1.52 -17.85 -8.78
N GLY A 84 2.26 -18.93 -8.47
CA GLY A 84 3.25 -19.52 -9.36
C GLY A 84 2.66 -20.03 -10.68
N ARG A 85 1.49 -20.68 -10.62
CA ARG A 85 0.73 -21.13 -11.80
C ARG A 85 0.25 -19.93 -12.62
N ALA A 86 -0.38 -18.93 -12.00
CA ALA A 86 -0.82 -17.71 -12.68
C ALA A 86 0.34 -16.97 -13.37
N MET A 87 1.47 -16.79 -12.68
CA MET A 87 2.68 -16.19 -13.26
C MET A 87 3.33 -17.06 -14.35
N LYS A 88 3.17 -18.39 -14.34
CA LYS A 88 3.61 -19.27 -15.45
C LYS A 88 2.71 -19.06 -16.67
N ALA A 89 1.39 -19.11 -16.51
CA ALA A 89 0.43 -18.85 -17.59
C ALA A 89 0.66 -17.48 -18.24
N PHE A 90 0.71 -16.40 -17.44
CA PHE A 90 0.96 -15.05 -17.95
C PHE A 90 2.28 -14.92 -18.73
N ARG A 91 3.37 -15.56 -18.27
CA ARG A 91 4.65 -15.56 -18.98
C ARG A 91 4.59 -16.33 -20.29
N ASN A 92 3.86 -17.44 -20.35
CA ASN A 92 3.70 -18.22 -21.57
C ASN A 92 2.93 -17.42 -22.64
N THR A 93 1.80 -16.81 -22.27
CA THR A 93 0.93 -16.07 -23.20
C THR A 93 1.50 -14.70 -23.60
N HIS A 94 2.02 -13.93 -22.65
CA HIS A 94 2.37 -12.51 -22.86
C HIS A 94 3.86 -12.19 -22.69
N GLY A 95 4.67 -13.11 -22.14
CA GLY A 95 6.05 -12.82 -21.72
C GLY A 95 6.98 -12.40 -22.86
N LYS A 96 6.81 -12.96 -24.07
CA LYS A 96 7.57 -12.54 -25.26
C LYS A 96 7.25 -11.09 -25.65
N ARG A 97 5.97 -10.77 -25.85
CA ARG A 97 5.52 -9.42 -26.27
C ARG A 97 5.82 -8.36 -25.22
N LEU A 98 5.61 -8.67 -23.93
CA LEU A 98 6.00 -7.79 -22.81
C LEU A 98 7.50 -7.51 -22.79
N LYS A 99 8.36 -8.51 -23.07
CA LYS A 99 9.82 -8.31 -23.18
C LYS A 99 10.18 -7.42 -24.36
N THR A 100 9.55 -7.61 -25.53
CA THR A 100 9.79 -6.79 -26.72
C THR A 100 9.39 -5.33 -26.49
N LEU A 101 8.17 -5.08 -25.98
CA LEU A 101 7.68 -3.72 -25.69
C LEU A 101 8.52 -3.03 -24.62
N ALA A 102 8.88 -3.71 -23.53
CA ALA A 102 9.76 -3.15 -22.50
C ALA A 102 11.21 -2.93 -22.99
N ARG A 103 11.64 -3.60 -24.07
CA ARG A 103 12.91 -3.28 -24.75
C ARG A 103 12.75 -2.03 -25.61
N ARG A 104 11.70 -1.93 -26.44
CA ARG A 104 11.42 -0.73 -27.25
C ARG A 104 11.20 0.53 -26.41
N GLU A 105 10.50 0.44 -25.28
CA GLU A 105 10.31 1.52 -24.30
C GLU A 105 11.65 2.04 -23.74
N ARG A 106 12.65 1.15 -23.60
CA ARG A 106 14.01 1.53 -23.23
C ARG A 106 14.77 2.12 -24.41
N GLU A 107 14.77 1.43 -25.55
CA GLU A 107 15.49 1.87 -26.75
C GLU A 107 15.06 3.30 -27.14
N ALA A 108 13.76 3.60 -27.18
CA ALA A 108 13.22 4.94 -27.46
C ALA A 108 13.36 5.98 -26.32
N ARG A 109 14.03 5.62 -25.22
CA ARG A 109 14.43 6.53 -24.15
C ARG A 109 15.94 6.80 -24.16
N ASP A 110 16.71 5.80 -24.57
CA ASP A 110 18.16 5.84 -24.61
C ASP A 110 18.69 6.37 -25.96
N ASP A 111 17.84 6.41 -27.00
CA ASP A 111 18.13 6.79 -28.39
C ASP A 111 16.98 7.68 -28.94
N PRO A 112 17.24 8.95 -29.34
CA PRO A 112 16.20 9.91 -29.72
C PRO A 112 15.60 9.67 -31.12
N ASP A 113 16.28 8.94 -32.01
CA ASP A 113 15.78 8.62 -33.35
C ASP A 113 14.75 7.47 -33.29
N LYS A 114 14.71 6.74 -32.17
CA LYS A 114 13.76 5.64 -31.94
C LYS A 114 12.49 6.14 -31.27
N GLN A 115 11.35 5.86 -31.91
CA GLN A 115 10.03 6.19 -31.38
C GLN A 115 9.34 4.95 -30.78
N PHE A 116 8.57 5.19 -29.71
CA PHE A 116 7.72 4.21 -29.03
C PHE A 116 6.28 4.73 -28.97
N SER A 117 5.41 4.18 -29.83
CA SER A 117 4.12 4.80 -30.18
C SER A 117 3.12 4.81 -29.03
N ALA A 118 2.08 5.65 -29.15
CA ALA A 118 0.98 5.69 -28.19
C ALA A 118 0.31 4.32 -27.99
N ASP A 119 0.20 3.52 -29.07
CA ASP A 119 -0.37 2.16 -29.04
C ASP A 119 0.55 1.17 -28.32
N GLU A 120 1.86 1.23 -28.57
CA GLU A 120 2.82 0.39 -27.87
C GLU A 120 2.90 0.74 -26.37
N GLN A 121 2.79 2.02 -26.03
CA GLN A 121 2.62 2.46 -24.64
C GLN A 121 1.29 1.95 -24.05
N HIS A 122 0.20 1.95 -24.81
CA HIS A 122 -1.10 1.43 -24.37
C HIS A 122 -1.05 -0.07 -24.10
N GLU A 123 -0.57 -0.87 -25.06
CA GLU A 123 -0.41 -2.31 -24.90
C GLU A 123 0.55 -2.65 -23.75
N LEU A 124 1.66 -1.91 -23.60
CA LEU A 124 2.58 -2.11 -22.48
C LEU A 124 1.93 -1.78 -21.13
N ARG A 125 1.06 -0.77 -21.05
CA ARG A 125 0.22 -0.51 -19.85
C ARG A 125 -0.75 -1.66 -19.59
N GLU A 126 -1.45 -2.15 -20.61
CA GLU A 126 -2.37 -3.29 -20.47
C GLU A 126 -1.67 -4.56 -19.99
N LEU A 127 -0.56 -4.96 -20.63
CA LEU A 127 0.19 -6.16 -20.24
C LEU A 127 0.78 -6.03 -18.83
N ARG A 128 1.13 -4.82 -18.39
CA ARG A 128 1.51 -4.53 -17.00
C ARG A 128 0.32 -4.63 -16.03
N ALA A 129 -0.89 -4.29 -16.45
CA ALA A 129 -2.11 -4.41 -15.64
C ALA A 129 -2.63 -5.86 -15.56
N LYS A 130 -2.60 -6.59 -16.67
CA LYS A 130 -2.97 -8.02 -16.82
C LYS A 130 -1.99 -8.98 -16.13
N ARG A 131 -0.83 -8.50 -15.67
CA ARG A 131 0.17 -9.30 -14.94
C ARG A 131 -0.31 -9.63 -13.52
N PRO A 132 -0.27 -10.91 -13.08
CA PRO A 132 -0.58 -11.29 -11.71
C PRO A 132 0.24 -10.51 -10.67
N LYS A 133 -0.44 -9.97 -9.66
CA LYS A 133 0.13 -9.12 -8.60
C LYS A 133 0.37 -9.94 -7.34
N ALA A 134 1.56 -9.87 -6.77
CA ALA A 134 1.87 -10.58 -5.53
C ALA A 134 1.12 -10.02 -4.30
N VAL A 135 0.49 -8.84 -4.40
CA VAL A 135 -0.17 -8.14 -3.28
C VAL A 135 -1.31 -8.97 -2.69
N GLU A 136 -2.19 -9.53 -3.51
CA GLU A 136 -3.33 -10.34 -3.07
C GLU A 136 -2.87 -11.65 -2.38
N SER A 137 -1.84 -12.29 -2.93
CA SER A 137 -1.19 -13.46 -2.32
C SER A 137 -0.54 -13.11 -0.98
N LEU A 138 0.15 -11.95 -0.91
CA LEU A 138 0.77 -11.46 0.32
C LEU A 138 -0.26 -11.10 1.39
N GLN A 139 -1.42 -10.54 1.01
CA GLN A 139 -2.52 -10.28 1.95
C GLN A 139 -3.09 -11.58 2.52
N ARG A 140 -3.35 -12.59 1.69
CA ARG A 140 -3.80 -13.93 2.13
C ARG A 140 -2.78 -14.63 3.04
N ILE A 141 -1.49 -14.42 2.81
CA ILE A 141 -0.42 -14.92 3.69
C ILE A 141 -0.39 -14.11 5.00
N TRP A 142 -0.55 -12.79 4.94
CA TRP A 142 -0.56 -11.91 6.12
C TRP A 142 -1.66 -12.24 7.12
N THR A 143 -2.79 -12.78 6.67
CA THR A 143 -3.89 -13.25 7.52
C THR A 143 -3.66 -14.63 8.15
N LEU A 144 -2.64 -15.39 7.70
CA LEU A 144 -2.25 -16.67 8.30
C LEU A 144 -1.18 -16.52 9.40
N LEU A 145 -0.45 -15.41 9.41
CA LEU A 145 0.65 -15.15 10.34
C LEU A 145 0.14 -14.52 11.65
N ASP A 146 0.68 -14.97 12.78
CA ASP A 146 0.41 -14.39 14.10
C ASP A 146 1.05 -12.98 14.26
N HIS A 147 0.93 -12.38 15.45
CA HIS A 147 1.51 -11.05 15.67
C HIS A 147 3.04 -11.02 15.55
N GLU A 148 3.76 -11.97 16.15
CA GLU A 148 5.23 -12.00 16.15
C GLU A 148 5.76 -12.29 14.74
N GLN A 149 5.24 -13.34 14.08
CA GLN A 149 5.57 -13.68 12.69
C GLN A 149 5.37 -12.49 11.74
N ARG A 150 4.34 -11.66 11.95
CA ARG A 150 4.12 -10.42 11.18
C ARG A 150 5.17 -9.34 11.48
N GLN A 151 5.67 -9.21 12.70
CA GLN A 151 6.78 -8.29 13.01
C GLN A 151 8.11 -8.81 12.42
N GLN A 152 8.41 -10.10 12.56
CA GLN A 152 9.56 -10.74 11.91
C GLN A 152 9.54 -10.49 10.38
N MET A 153 8.39 -10.67 9.72
CA MET A 153 8.20 -10.35 8.31
C MET A 153 8.45 -8.87 7.98
N ARG A 154 8.07 -7.91 8.85
CA ARG A 154 8.36 -6.47 8.65
C ARG A 154 9.85 -6.17 8.70
N THR A 155 10.57 -6.78 9.65
CA THR A 155 12.02 -6.64 9.79
C THR A 155 12.72 -7.17 8.54
N LEU A 156 12.42 -8.41 8.15
CA LEU A 156 12.97 -9.06 6.94
C LEU A 156 12.66 -8.28 5.65
N LEU A 157 11.46 -7.72 5.50
CA LEU A 157 11.09 -6.87 4.34
C LEU A 157 11.80 -5.50 4.36
N THR A 158 12.21 -5.01 5.53
CA THR A 158 12.94 -3.76 5.70
C THR A 158 14.43 -3.94 5.41
N GLU A 159 15.02 -5.03 5.88
CA GLU A 159 16.41 -5.44 5.61
C GLU A 159 16.60 -5.75 4.13
N ALA A 160 15.76 -6.61 3.55
CA ALA A 160 15.79 -6.92 2.12
C ALA A 160 15.52 -5.72 1.17
N ARG A 161 15.15 -4.56 1.74
CA ARG A 161 15.04 -3.25 1.07
C ARG A 161 16.25 -2.33 1.32
N ARG A 162 16.96 -2.47 2.45
CA ARG A 162 18.26 -1.82 2.71
C ARG A 162 19.35 -2.46 1.86
N ASP A 163 19.34 -3.78 1.76
CA ASP A 163 20.35 -4.60 1.07
C ASP A 163 20.05 -4.76 -0.44
N ALA A 164 18.96 -4.16 -0.92
CA ALA A 164 18.76 -3.99 -2.34
C ALA A 164 19.84 -3.01 -2.87
N PRO A 165 20.73 -3.43 -3.79
CA PRO A 165 21.82 -2.58 -4.24
C PRO A 165 21.26 -1.27 -4.79
N ARG A 166 21.78 -0.15 -4.29
CA ARG A 166 21.49 1.17 -4.85
C ARG A 166 22.07 1.20 -6.26
N THR A 167 21.23 0.95 -7.26
CA THR A 167 21.57 1.18 -8.66
C THR A 167 21.66 2.69 -8.86
N SER A 168 22.82 3.26 -8.56
CA SER A 168 23.18 4.61 -8.95
C SER A 168 23.13 4.70 -10.47
N GLY A 169 22.42 5.71 -10.96
CA GLY A 169 22.20 6.06 -12.36
C GLY A 169 21.43 7.36 -12.42
#